data_AF-A0A371Q5K7-F1
#
_entry.id   AF-A0A371Q5K7-F1
#
_cell.length_a   1.000
_cell.length_b   1.000
_cell.length_c   1.000
_cell.angle_alpha   90.00
_cell.angle_beta   90.00
_cell.angle_gamma   90.00
#
_symmetry.space_group_name_H-M   'P 1'
#
loop_
_entity.id
_entity.type
_entity.pdbx_description
1 polymer ?
#
loop_
_entity_poly.entity_id
_entity_poly.type
_entity_poly.pdbx_seq_one_letter_code
_entity_poly.pdbx_strand_id
1 'polypeptide(L)'
;MTTTMAITTLADMSVPVLFKAACPDCRGRFELASDAFRLAIGASSRTTFYSFTCPDCRRAVRKPAGERIIELLTGGGVRTLRLHTG
;
A
#
# COMPACT_ATOMS: atom_id res chain seq x y z
N MET A 1 11.98 -10.90 -39.89
CA MET A 1 11.68 -9.76 -39.01
C MET A 1 11.33 -10.32 -37.64
N THR A 2 12.26 -10.18 -36.71
CA THR A 2 12.25 -10.78 -35.37
C THR A 2 11.63 -9.77 -34.39
N THR A 3 10.50 -10.09 -33.75
CA THR A 3 9.90 -9.21 -32.73
C THR A 3 9.74 -9.97 -31.42
N THR A 4 10.72 -9.70 -30.55
CA THR A 4 10.67 -9.38 -29.11
C THR A 4 9.57 -9.95 -28.22
N MET A 5 10.06 -10.58 -27.15
CA MET A 5 9.38 -11.23 -26.04
C MET A 5 8.45 -10.32 -25.22
N ALA A 6 7.30 -10.85 -24.83
CA ALA A 6 6.56 -10.43 -23.64
C ALA A 6 6.67 -11.55 -22.61
N ILE A 7 7.67 -11.46 -21.73
CA ILE A 7 7.74 -12.26 -20.51
C ILE A 7 6.70 -11.65 -19.56
N THR A 8 5.50 -12.19 -19.57
CA THR A 8 4.52 -11.96 -18.51
C THR A 8 5.12 -12.58 -17.25
N THR A 9 5.69 -11.75 -16.38
CA THR A 9 6.11 -12.17 -15.06
C THR A 9 4.93 -12.90 -14.42
N LEU A 10 5.10 -14.19 -14.15
CA LEU A 10 4.17 -14.99 -13.37
C LEU A 10 4.14 -14.34 -11.99
N ALA A 11 3.17 -13.43 -11.80
CA ALA A 11 2.85 -12.92 -10.48
C ALA A 11 2.45 -14.15 -9.66
N ASP A 12 3.30 -14.43 -8.67
CA ASP A 12 3.10 -15.33 -7.57
C ASP A 12 1.59 -15.63 -7.36
N MET A 13 1.18 -16.88 -7.57
CA MET A 13 -0.20 -17.36 -7.42
C MET A 13 -0.68 -17.36 -5.96
N SER A 14 -0.12 -16.50 -5.10
CA SER A 14 -0.67 -16.20 -3.79
C SER A 14 -1.93 -15.36 -3.96
N VAL A 15 -3.02 -15.79 -3.30
CA VAL A 15 -4.25 -15.01 -3.23
C VAL A 15 -3.89 -13.63 -2.68
N PRO A 16 -4.14 -12.53 -3.42
CA PRO A 16 -3.74 -11.21 -2.98
C PRO A 16 -4.49 -10.87 -1.69
N VAL A 17 -3.76 -10.51 -0.64
CA VAL A 17 -4.37 -9.97 0.58
C VAL A 17 -5.01 -8.63 0.23
N LEU A 18 -6.32 -8.55 0.40
CA LEU A 18 -7.10 -7.34 0.16
C LEU A 18 -7.35 -6.60 1.48
N PHE A 19 -7.10 -5.30 1.46
CA PHE A 19 -7.37 -4.41 2.58
C PHE A 19 -8.51 -3.46 2.25
N LYS A 20 -9.42 -3.29 3.22
CA LYS A 20 -10.50 -2.32 3.12
C LYS A 20 -9.98 -0.93 3.42
N ALA A 21 -10.14 -0.01 2.47
CA ALA A 21 -9.82 1.40 2.63
C ALA A 21 -11.04 2.27 2.35
N ALA A 22 -11.13 3.40 3.07
CA ALA A 22 -12.13 4.42 2.84
C ALA A 22 -11.45 5.74 2.49
N CYS A 23 -11.88 6.36 1.39
CA CYS A 23 -11.41 7.68 1.02
C CYS A 23 -12.16 8.74 1.84
N PRO A 24 -11.48 9.63 2.59
CA PRO A 24 -12.15 10.69 3.35
C PRO A 24 -12.77 11.76 2.45
N ASP A 25 -12.29 11.92 1.21
CA ASP A 25 -12.74 12.97 0.29
C ASP A 25 -14.02 12.59 -0.45
N CYS A 26 -14.03 11.44 -1.15
CA CYS A 26 -15.22 10.98 -1.87
C CYS A 26 -16.13 10.05 -1.05
N ARG A 27 -15.70 9.67 0.17
CA ARG A 27 -16.39 8.70 1.06
C ARG A 27 -16.59 7.30 0.46
N GLY A 28 -15.96 7.00 -0.68
CA GLY A 28 -15.95 5.68 -1.28
C GLY A 28 -15.18 4.66 -0.43
N ARG A 29 -15.61 3.40 -0.50
CA ARG A 29 -14.99 2.26 0.18
C ARG A 29 -14.50 1.28 -0.89
N PHE A 30 -13.25 0.85 -0.76
CA PHE A 30 -12.59 0.04 -1.77
C PHE A 30 -11.79 -1.07 -1.10
N GLU A 31 -11.62 -2.17 -1.83
CA GLU A 31 -10.70 -3.24 -1.48
C GLU A 31 -9.46 -3.09 -2.35
N LEU A 32 -8.32 -2.88 -1.71
CA LEU A 32 -7.05 -2.59 -2.36
C LEU A 32 -6.04 -3.67 -1.97
N ALA A 33 -5.29 -4.17 -2.94
CA ALA A 33 -4.21 -5.11 -2.70
C ALA A 33 -3.01 -4.43 -2.01
N SER A 34 -2.11 -5.23 -1.43
CA SER A 34 -0.95 -4.77 -0.66
C SER A 34 -0.02 -3.83 -1.43
N ASP A 35 0.05 -3.99 -2.75
CA ASP A 35 0.85 -3.19 -3.67
C ASP A 35 0.29 -1.80 -3.95
N ALA A 36 -0.99 -1.56 -3.67
CA ALA A 36 -1.62 -0.24 -3.73
C ALA A 36 -1.33 0.63 -2.50
N PHE A 37 -0.87 0.01 -1.39
CA PHE A 37 -0.48 0.72 -0.19
C PHE A 37 1.03 1.01 -0.16
N ARG A 38 1.38 2.06 0.58
CA ARG A 38 2.75 2.40 0.95
C ARG A 38 2.79 2.64 2.44
N LEU A 39 3.63 1.91 3.17
CA LEU A 39 3.82 2.09 4.60
C LEU A 39 5.19 2.74 4.83
N ALA A 40 5.21 3.95 5.37
CA ALA A 40 6.42 4.64 5.79
C ALA A 40 6.56 4.57 7.32
N ILE A 41 7.64 3.94 7.80
CA ILE A 41 7.94 3.77 9.23
C ILE A 41 9.08 4.71 9.59
N GLY A 42 8.83 5.65 10.51
CA GLY A 42 9.84 6.56 11.05
C GLY A 42 10.35 6.13 12.42
N ALA A 43 11.14 6.98 13.08
CA ALA A 43 11.70 6.72 14.42
C ALA A 43 10.63 6.56 15.53
N SER A 44 9.41 7.06 15.31
CA SER A 44 8.28 6.95 16.23
C SER A 44 6.96 6.67 15.51
N SER A 45 5.92 6.25 16.25
CA SER A 45 4.55 6.08 15.74
C SER A 45 3.98 7.37 15.15
N ARG A 46 4.34 8.54 15.72
CA ARG A 46 3.97 9.86 15.20
C ARG A 46 4.57 10.16 13.83
N THR A 47 5.69 9.52 13.49
CA THR A 47 6.38 9.63 12.20
C THR A 47 6.08 8.45 11.27
N THR A 48 5.11 7.60 11.63
CA THR A 48 4.75 6.40 10.87
C THR A 48 3.37 6.56 10.24
N PHE A 49 3.29 6.33 8.93
CA PHE A 49 2.11 6.64 8.13
C PHE A 49 1.94 5.62 7.02
N TYR A 50 0.70 5.29 6.69
CA TYR A 50 0.39 4.64 5.44
C TYR A 50 -0.28 5.61 4.48
N SER A 51 -0.06 5.39 3.19
CA SER A 51 -0.75 6.11 2.13
C SER A 51 -1.23 5.17 1.03
N PHE A 52 -2.29 5.59 0.36
CA PHE A 52 -2.84 4.94 -0.83
C PHE A 52 -3.47 6.00 -1.73
N THR A 53 -3.64 5.66 -3.01
CA THR A 53 -4.34 6.51 -3.97
C THR A 53 -5.77 6.02 -4.12
N CYS A 54 -6.75 6.89 -3.92
CA CYS A 54 -8.15 6.56 -4.14
C CYS A 54 -8.40 6.30 -5.64
N PRO A 55 -8.97 5.15 -6.06
CA PRO A 55 -9.21 4.88 -7.48
C PRO A 55 -10.27 5.79 -8.10
N ASP A 56 -11.28 6.22 -7.32
CA ASP A 56 -12.37 7.05 -7.83
C ASP A 56 -11.96 8.52 -8.02
N CYS A 57 -11.43 9.16 -6.97
CA CYS A 57 -11.12 10.59 -7.00
C CYS A 57 -9.63 10.88 -7.23
N ARG A 58 -8.79 9.85 -7.35
CA ARG A 58 -7.33 9.92 -7.55
C ARG A 58 -6.56 10.77 -6.54
N ARG A 59 -7.14 11.04 -5.37
CA ARG A 59 -6.47 11.72 -4.27
C ARG A 59 -5.57 10.77 -3.49
N ALA A 60 -4.40 11.28 -3.11
CA ALA A 60 -3.50 10.60 -2.19
C ALA A 60 -4.03 10.74 -0.76
N VAL A 61 -4.47 9.63 -0.18
CA VAL A 61 -4.96 9.57 1.19
C VAL A 61 -3.79 9.16 2.08
N ARG A 62 -3.57 9.90 3.16
CA ARG A 62 -2.52 9.62 4.15
C ARG A 62 -3.13 9.49 5.54
N LYS A 63 -2.75 8.44 6.26
CA LYS A 63 -3.29 8.13 7.58
C LYS A 63 -2.14 7.72 8.52
N PRO A 64 -2.21 8.08 9.81
CA PRO A 64 -1.24 7.60 10.78
C PRO A 64 -1.34 6.08 10.92
N ALA A 65 -0.19 5.41 11.00
CA ALA A 65 -0.11 3.97 11.19
C ALA A 65 0.29 3.69 12.64
N GLY A 66 -0.68 3.24 13.45
CA GLY A 66 -0.41 2.71 14.77
C GLY A 66 0.17 1.29 14.70
N GLU A 67 0.69 0.77 15.82
CA GLU A 67 1.35 -0.54 15.90
C GLU A 67 0.57 -1.66 15.23
N ARG A 68 -0.72 -1.80 15.56
CA ARG A 68 -1.59 -2.83 14.96
C ARG A 68 -1.75 -2.70 13.44
N ILE A 69 -1.77 -1.48 12.91
CA ILE A 69 -1.86 -1.26 11.45
C ILE A 69 -0.53 -1.60 10.79
N ILE A 70 0.59 -1.28 11.44
CA ILE A 70 1.93 -1.66 10.96
C ILE A 70 2.04 -3.17 10.84
N GLU A 71 1.65 -3.90 11.87
CA GLU A 71 1.66 -5.38 11.90
C GLU A 71 0.81 -5.96 10.76
N LEU A 72 -0.43 -5.49 10.61
CA LEU A 72 -1.35 -5.97 9.59
C LEU A 72 -0.84 -5.72 8.16
N LEU A 73 -0.38 -4.49 7.88
CA LEU A 73 0.09 -4.13 6.55
C LEU A 73 1.43 -4.82 6.22
N THR A 74 2.34 -4.91 7.19
CA THR A 74 3.63 -5.59 7.00
C THR A 74 3.43 -7.10 6.82
N GLY A 75 2.57 -7.73 7.63
CA GLY A 75 2.24 -9.14 7.51
C GLY A 75 1.52 -9.51 6.21
N GLY A 76 0.71 -8.60 5.66
CA GLY A 76 0.06 -8.80 4.36
C GLY A 76 0.91 -8.39 3.15
N GLY A 77 2.20 -8.07 3.32
CA GLY A 77 3.13 -7.83 2.21
C GLY A 77 3.12 -6.41 1.63
N VAL A 78 2.60 -5.42 2.36
CA VAL A 78 2.69 -4.01 1.94
C VAL A 78 4.15 -3.57 1.95
N ARG A 79 4.57 -2.87 0.88
CA ARG A 79 5.92 -2.35 0.78
C ARG A 79 6.19 -1.33 1.89
N THR A 80 7.19 -1.64 2.71
CA THR A 80 7.62 -0.79 3.82
C THR A 80 8.83 0.05 3.41
N LEU A 81 8.74 1.36 3.66
CA LEU A 81 9.82 2.31 3.54
C LEU A 81 10.24 2.72 4.96
N ARG A 82 11.49 2.47 5.34
CA ARG A 82 12.05 3.00 6.58
C ARG A 82 12.67 4.37 6.34
N LEU A 83 12.15 5.36 7.04
CA LEU A 83 12.67 6.72 7.03
C LEU A 83 13.83 6.78 8.04
N HIS A 84 15.05 6.94 7.53
CA HIS A 84 16.21 7.23 8.36
C HIS A 84 16.24 8.74 8.58
N THR A 85 15.94 9.20 9.78
CA THR A 85 16.27 10.58 10.18
C THR A 85 17.77 10.58 10.46
N GLY A 86 18.54 11.18 9.55
CA GLY A 86 19.97 11.44 9.74
C GLY A 86 20.20 12.57 10.72
#